data_AF-A0AAU1NTC5-F1
#
_entry.id   AF-A0AAU1NTC5-F1
#
_cell.length_a   1.000
_cell.length_b   1.000
_cell.length_c   1.000
_cell.angle_alpha   90.00
_cell.angle_beta   90.00
_cell.angle_gamma   90.00
#
_symmetry.space_group_name_H-M   'P 1'
#
loop_
_entity.id
_entity.type
_entity.pdbx_description
1 polymer ?
#
loop_
_entity_poly.entity_id
_entity_poly.type
_entity_poly.pdbx_seq_one_letter_code
_entity_poly.pdbx_strand_id
1 'polypeptide(L)'
;MTETVTQWIRQHAHRLTALDPEAPWTDLRPMADIVRDAKVVAIGASTRQAHELSTLSHRLLRLLVEELGFRSLALEGDDASRLGLDEYIRTGTGDPRALLAEARSFWQTEEILDVIRWMRSYNRHHPDDPVRFAGDVRSPRVPPARLDGLAGIERSLADDTIRWHEHTGDRIVHWGGIAHTANGIRGPSRPPHRR
;
A
#
# COMPACT_ATOMS: atom_id res chain seq x y z
N MET A 1 11.43 32.46 13.42
CA MET A 1 10.81 31.16 13.72
C MET A 1 10.95 30.15 12.57
N THR A 2 10.65 30.52 11.31
CA THR A 2 10.69 29.63 10.15
C THR A 2 12.09 29.06 9.86
N GLU A 3 13.14 29.85 10.09
CA GLU A 3 14.53 29.43 9.89
C GLU A 3 14.97 28.36 10.88
N THR A 4 14.60 28.50 12.16
CA THR A 4 14.84 27.50 13.21
C THR A 4 14.14 26.17 12.91
N VAL A 5 12.88 26.21 12.46
CA VAL A 5 12.12 25.00 12.09
C VAL A 5 12.75 24.33 10.87
N THR A 6 13.12 25.10 9.85
CA THR A 6 13.73 24.57 8.62
C THR A 6 15.08 23.92 8.91
N GLN A 7 15.91 24.54 9.74
CA GLN A 7 17.20 23.98 10.16
C GLN A 7 17.00 22.68 10.95
N TRP A 8 16.04 22.65 11.86
CA TRP A 8 15.70 21.45 12.61
C TRP A 8 15.29 20.32 11.68
N ILE A 9 14.41 20.56 10.71
CA ILE A 9 14.00 19.56 9.71
C ILE A 9 15.21 19.04 8.94
N ARG A 10 16.10 19.92 8.45
CA ARG A 10 17.29 19.49 7.71
C ARG A 10 18.23 18.60 8.52
N GLN A 11 18.32 18.82 9.83
CA GLN A 11 19.18 18.04 10.72
C GLN A 11 18.58 16.68 11.11
N HIS A 12 17.25 16.55 11.08
CA HIS A 12 16.56 15.34 11.56
C HIS A 12 15.89 14.53 10.44
N ALA A 13 15.65 15.14 9.28
CA ALA A 13 15.08 14.46 8.13
C ALA A 13 16.08 13.42 7.59
N HIS A 14 15.53 12.31 7.14
CA HIS A 14 16.28 11.33 6.39
C HIS A 14 16.05 11.55 4.91
N ARG A 15 17.15 11.77 4.20
CA ARG A 15 17.11 12.05 2.76
C ARG A 15 16.88 10.75 1.99
N LEU A 16 15.87 10.79 1.11
CA LEU A 16 15.71 9.80 0.05
C LEU A 16 16.66 10.15 -1.11
N THR A 17 17.34 9.13 -1.61
CA THR A 17 18.37 9.23 -2.65
C THR A 17 17.92 8.68 -3.99
N ALA A 18 16.85 7.87 -4.01
CA ALA A 18 16.26 7.32 -5.23
C ALA A 18 14.73 7.30 -5.17
N LEU A 19 14.11 7.39 -6.34
CA LEU A 19 12.66 7.20 -6.54
C LEU A 19 12.34 5.93 -7.34
N ASP A 20 13.32 5.40 -8.07
CA ASP A 20 13.19 4.16 -8.83
C ASP A 20 12.75 3.01 -7.89
N PRO A 21 11.63 2.34 -8.19
CA PRO A 21 11.17 1.18 -7.43
C PRO A 21 12.21 0.06 -7.31
N GLU A 22 13.18 -0.05 -8.22
CA GLU A 22 14.22 -1.08 -8.18
C GLU A 22 15.48 -0.67 -7.42
N ALA A 23 15.59 0.59 -7.00
CA ALA A 23 16.78 1.09 -6.33
C ALA A 23 16.94 0.50 -4.91
N PRO A 24 18.18 0.25 -4.44
CA PRO A 24 18.45 -0.35 -3.14
C PRO A 24 17.76 0.37 -1.97
N TRP A 25 17.15 -0.35 -1.03
CA TRP A 25 16.34 0.21 0.06
C TRP A 25 17.12 0.94 1.18
N THR A 26 18.41 1.20 0.98
CA THR A 26 19.33 1.69 2.03
C THR A 26 18.87 2.99 2.70
N ASP A 27 18.32 3.92 1.92
CA ASP A 27 17.76 5.19 2.39
C ASP A 27 16.37 5.06 3.02
N LEU A 28 15.69 3.92 2.85
CA LEU A 28 14.39 3.60 3.46
C LEU A 28 14.52 2.80 4.76
N ARG A 29 15.71 2.29 5.11
CA ARG A 29 15.93 1.47 6.32
C ARG A 29 15.36 2.08 7.60
N PRO A 30 15.51 3.40 7.87
CA PRO A 30 15.01 3.94 9.13
C PRO A 30 13.49 3.98 9.20
N MET A 31 12.80 4.03 8.05
CA MET A 31 11.36 3.81 8.00
C MET A 31 11.00 2.35 8.26
N ALA A 32 11.77 1.39 7.71
CA ALA A 32 11.55 -0.03 7.94
C ALA A 32 11.52 -0.37 9.45
N ASP A 33 12.40 0.25 10.24
CA ASP A 33 12.44 0.04 11.68
C ASP A 33 11.23 0.64 12.41
N ILE A 34 10.67 1.74 11.93
CA ILE A 34 9.44 2.35 12.50
C ILE A 34 8.24 1.43 12.31
N VAL A 35 8.15 0.75 11.17
CA VAL A 35 6.96 -0.04 10.78
C VAL A 35 7.13 -1.55 10.95
N ARG A 36 8.29 -2.00 11.44
CA ARG A 36 8.68 -3.42 11.50
C ARG A 36 7.66 -4.31 12.19
N ASP A 37 7.02 -3.85 13.25
CA ASP A 37 6.05 -4.63 14.04
C ASP A 37 4.59 -4.35 13.66
N ALA A 38 4.34 -3.42 12.73
CA ALA A 38 2.99 -3.00 12.36
C ALA A 38 2.23 -4.06 11.54
N LYS A 39 0.97 -4.35 11.89
CA LYS A 39 0.13 -5.27 11.10
C LYS A 39 -0.38 -4.64 9.80
N VAL A 40 -0.61 -3.33 9.84
CA VAL A 40 -1.04 -2.53 8.70
C VAL A 40 -0.12 -1.32 8.59
N VAL A 41 0.36 -1.05 7.38
CA VAL A 41 1.12 0.17 7.06
C VAL A 41 0.36 0.92 5.98
N ALA A 42 -0.06 2.15 6.31
CA ALA A 42 -0.74 3.03 5.38
C ALA A 42 0.26 3.94 4.65
N ILE A 43 0.25 3.90 3.32
CA ILE A 43 0.98 4.81 2.44
C ILE A 43 -0.03 5.83 1.89
N GLY A 44 -0.05 7.01 2.50
CA GLY A 44 -0.92 8.11 2.11
C GLY A 44 -0.27 9.02 1.07
N ALA A 45 -0.90 9.16 -0.10
CA ALA A 45 -0.49 10.13 -1.11
C ALA A 45 -1.27 11.45 -0.97
N SER A 46 -0.57 12.58 -1.04
CA SER A 46 -1.19 13.92 -0.97
C SER A 46 -2.00 14.26 -2.23
N THR A 47 -1.63 13.66 -3.36
CA THR A 47 -2.34 13.77 -4.64
C THR A 47 -2.40 12.39 -5.30
N ARG A 48 -3.46 12.16 -6.08
CA ARG A 48 -3.57 10.96 -6.92
C ARG A 48 -2.79 11.19 -8.23
N GLN A 49 -2.30 10.11 -8.85
CA GLN A 49 -1.65 10.12 -10.18
C GLN A 49 -0.36 10.95 -10.31
N ALA A 50 0.27 11.34 -9.19
CA ALA A 50 1.62 11.92 -9.25
C ALA A 50 2.65 10.80 -9.46
N HIS A 51 3.48 10.93 -10.50
CA HIS A 51 4.50 9.95 -10.86
C HIS A 51 5.46 9.67 -9.70
N GLU A 52 6.00 10.71 -9.07
CA GLU A 52 7.00 10.62 -8.00
C GLU A 52 6.42 9.97 -6.74
N LEU A 53 5.16 10.29 -6.40
CA LEU A 53 4.50 9.67 -5.25
C LEU A 53 4.17 8.20 -5.52
N SER A 54 3.82 7.85 -6.76
CA SER A 54 3.46 6.49 -7.13
C SER A 54 4.70 5.58 -7.21
N THR A 55 5.78 6.07 -7.80
CA THR A 55 7.07 5.37 -7.85
C THR A 55 7.65 5.17 -6.45
N LEU A 56 7.60 6.18 -5.58
CA LEU A 56 8.01 6.02 -4.18
C LEU A 56 7.10 5.04 -3.42
N SER A 57 5.79 5.08 -3.63
CA SER A 57 4.85 4.13 -2.99
C SER A 57 5.09 2.69 -3.45
N HIS A 58 5.40 2.49 -4.73
CA HIS A 58 5.82 1.19 -5.26
C HIS A 58 7.13 0.75 -4.61
N ARG A 59 8.13 1.63 -4.51
CA ARG A 59 9.40 1.35 -3.82
C ARG A 59 9.19 0.93 -2.36
N LEU A 60 8.30 1.61 -1.65
CA LEU A 60 7.92 1.29 -0.28
C LEU A 60 7.19 -0.06 -0.18
N LEU A 61 6.25 -0.34 -1.09
CA LEU A 61 5.55 -1.62 -1.18
C LEU A 61 6.55 -2.77 -1.34
N ARG A 62 7.52 -2.64 -2.25
CA ARG A 62 8.55 -3.65 -2.46
C ARG A 62 9.37 -3.90 -1.20
N LEU A 63 9.84 -2.86 -0.52
CA LEU A 63 10.52 -3.02 0.78
C LEU A 63 9.65 -3.75 1.82
N LEU A 64 8.38 -3.37 1.94
CA LEU A 64 7.46 -3.98 2.91
C LEU A 64 7.24 -5.48 2.60
N VAL A 65 7.10 -5.84 1.33
CA VAL A 65 6.90 -7.24 0.91
C VAL A 65 8.20 -8.03 1.00
N GLU A 66 9.26 -7.56 0.35
CA GLU A 66 10.53 -8.28 0.19
C GLU A 66 11.29 -8.42 1.53
N GLU A 67 11.27 -7.41 2.40
CA GLU A 67 12.09 -7.39 3.62
C GLU A 67 11.28 -7.52 4.93
N LEU A 68 10.01 -7.12 4.94
CA LEU A 68 9.21 -7.04 6.18
C LEU A 68 8.02 -8.00 6.23
N GLY A 69 7.86 -8.87 5.23
CA GLY A 69 6.87 -9.95 5.26
C GLY A 69 5.42 -9.48 5.09
N PHE A 70 5.19 -8.34 4.44
CA PHE A 70 3.84 -7.96 4.03
C PHE A 70 3.40 -8.79 2.83
N ARG A 71 2.14 -9.26 2.82
CA ARG A 71 1.64 -10.19 1.78
C ARG A 71 0.35 -9.75 1.13
N SER A 72 -0.19 -8.61 1.57
CA SER A 72 -1.45 -8.09 1.05
C SER A 72 -1.37 -6.60 0.76
N LEU A 73 -1.83 -6.20 -0.43
CA LEU A 73 -1.97 -4.81 -0.85
C LEU A 73 -3.45 -4.43 -0.91
N ALA A 74 -3.89 -3.54 -0.03
CA ALA A 74 -5.19 -2.86 -0.16
C ALA A 74 -4.98 -1.57 -0.95
N LEU A 75 -5.51 -1.50 -2.17
CA LEU A 75 -5.45 -0.30 -3.00
C LEU A 75 -6.80 0.43 -2.93
N GLU A 76 -6.78 1.70 -2.59
CA GLU A 76 -8.01 2.49 -2.46
C GLU A 76 -8.69 2.67 -3.82
N GLY A 77 -10.01 2.47 -3.85
CA GLY A 77 -10.88 3.07 -4.86
C GLY A 77 -11.55 2.11 -5.84
N ASP A 78 -11.04 0.89 -5.99
CA ASP A 78 -11.68 -0.16 -6.81
C ASP A 78 -11.52 -1.55 -6.17
N ASP A 79 -11.96 -2.58 -6.88
CA ASP A 79 -11.93 -3.98 -6.46
C ASP A 79 -11.11 -4.78 -7.48
N ALA A 80 -9.92 -5.22 -7.06
CA ALA A 80 -9.00 -5.99 -7.88
C ALA A 80 -9.56 -7.35 -8.32
N SER A 81 -10.39 -7.98 -7.49
CA SER A 81 -11.05 -9.25 -7.82
C SER A 81 -12.10 -9.02 -8.90
N ARG A 82 -12.94 -7.98 -8.75
CA ARG A 82 -13.95 -7.60 -9.78
C ARG A 82 -13.31 -7.32 -11.13
N LEU A 83 -12.14 -6.67 -11.12
CA LEU A 83 -11.39 -6.33 -12.33
C LEU A 83 -10.60 -7.53 -12.91
N GLY A 84 -10.54 -8.68 -12.24
CA GLY A 84 -9.73 -9.83 -12.67
C GLY A 84 -8.23 -9.69 -12.43
N LEU A 85 -7.79 -8.67 -11.69
CA LEU A 85 -6.38 -8.43 -11.38
C LEU A 85 -5.81 -9.50 -10.44
N ASP A 86 -6.60 -10.04 -9.51
CA ASP A 86 -6.18 -11.15 -8.64
C ASP A 86 -5.87 -12.42 -9.44
N GLU A 87 -6.70 -12.73 -10.43
CA GLU A 87 -6.46 -13.85 -11.32
C GLU A 87 -5.21 -13.61 -12.17
N TYR A 88 -5.04 -12.39 -12.69
CA TYR A 88 -3.86 -12.00 -13.46
C TYR A 88 -2.56 -12.18 -12.65
N ILE A 89 -2.48 -11.69 -11.41
CA ILE A 89 -1.24 -11.81 -10.62
C ILE A 89 -0.94 -13.26 -10.22
N ARG A 90 -1.96 -14.12 -10.14
CA ARG A 90 -1.82 -15.55 -9.79
C ARG A 90 -1.46 -16.43 -10.99
N THR A 91 -2.05 -16.16 -12.15
CA THR A 91 -2.00 -17.07 -13.31
C THR A 91 -1.43 -16.44 -14.57
N GLY A 92 -1.46 -15.11 -14.66
CA GLY A 92 -1.20 -14.37 -15.89
C GLY A 92 -2.36 -14.37 -16.89
N THR A 93 -3.54 -14.86 -16.52
CA THR A 93 -4.74 -14.77 -17.36
C THR A 93 -5.19 -13.32 -17.51
N GLY A 94 -5.48 -12.90 -18.75
CA GLY A 94 -5.92 -11.55 -19.08
C GLY A 94 -4.78 -10.58 -19.43
N ASP A 95 -5.13 -9.42 -19.97
CA ASP A 95 -4.21 -8.30 -20.22
C ASP A 95 -4.40 -7.23 -19.12
N PRO A 96 -3.40 -6.99 -18.26
CA PRO A 96 -3.54 -6.05 -17.15
C PRO A 96 -3.83 -4.61 -17.61
N ARG A 97 -3.42 -4.21 -18.83
CA ARG A 97 -3.80 -2.90 -19.36
C ARG A 97 -5.29 -2.81 -19.67
N ALA A 98 -5.85 -3.86 -20.29
CA ALA A 98 -7.28 -3.94 -20.56
C ALA A 98 -8.10 -4.00 -19.25
N LEU A 99 -7.64 -4.78 -18.27
CA LEU A 99 -8.31 -4.86 -16.96
C LEU A 99 -8.29 -3.50 -16.23
N LEU A 100 -7.16 -2.78 -16.27
CA LEU A 100 -7.08 -1.44 -15.69
C LEU A 100 -7.97 -0.42 -16.41
N ALA A 101 -8.21 -0.56 -17.71
CA ALA A 101 -9.10 0.35 -18.45
C ALA A 101 -10.55 0.37 -17.91
N GLU A 102 -10.97 -0.71 -17.25
CA GLU A 102 -12.27 -0.86 -16.56
C GLU A 102 -12.26 -0.35 -15.11
N ALA A 103 -11.09 0.04 -14.60
CA ALA A 103 -10.91 0.54 -13.24
C ALA A 103 -11.23 2.04 -13.14
N ARG A 104 -11.28 2.57 -11.93
CA ARG A 104 -11.28 4.03 -11.70
C ARG A 104 -10.08 4.69 -12.37
N SER A 105 -10.26 5.91 -12.89
CA SER A 105 -9.23 6.65 -13.64
C SER A 105 -7.89 6.80 -12.89
N PHE A 106 -7.91 6.88 -11.56
CA PHE A 106 -6.69 6.98 -10.76
C PHE A 106 -5.94 5.66 -10.55
N TRP A 107 -6.46 4.52 -11.04
CA TRP A 107 -5.70 3.28 -11.22
C TRP A 107 -5.16 3.14 -12.65
N GLN A 108 -5.67 3.92 -13.60
CA GLN A 108 -5.30 3.86 -15.02
C GLN A 108 -3.98 4.59 -15.29
N THR A 109 -2.89 4.17 -14.64
CA THR A 109 -1.56 4.74 -14.84
C THR A 109 -0.51 3.65 -15.09
N GLU A 110 0.59 4.00 -15.76
CA GLU A 110 1.68 3.05 -15.97
C GLU A 110 2.34 2.65 -14.64
N GLU A 111 2.36 3.52 -13.63
CA GLU A 111 2.92 3.17 -12.31
C GLU A 111 2.11 2.09 -11.59
N ILE A 112 0.77 2.14 -11.66
CA ILE A 112 -0.08 1.07 -11.09
C ILE A 112 0.03 -0.21 -11.92
N LEU A 113 0.12 -0.10 -13.25
CA LEU A 113 0.40 -1.24 -14.11
C LEU A 113 1.74 -1.91 -13.75
N ASP A 114 2.77 -1.13 -13.47
CA ASP A 114 4.09 -1.63 -13.08
C ASP A 114 4.04 -2.33 -11.72
N VAL A 115 3.25 -1.83 -10.77
CA VAL A 115 2.97 -2.53 -9.49
C VAL A 115 2.32 -3.89 -9.74
N ILE A 116 1.28 -3.96 -10.59
CA ILE A 116 0.58 -5.21 -10.90
C ILE A 116 1.50 -6.22 -11.58
N ARG A 117 2.33 -5.76 -12.52
CA ARG A 117 3.35 -6.59 -13.19
C ARG A 117 4.39 -7.10 -12.21
N TRP A 118 4.86 -6.23 -11.31
CA TRP A 118 5.81 -6.61 -10.27
C TRP A 118 5.19 -7.65 -9.34
N MET A 119 3.96 -7.48 -8.85
CA MET A 119 3.27 -8.47 -8.00
C MET A 119 3.20 -9.85 -8.68
N ARG A 120 2.86 -9.89 -9.98
CA ARG A 120 2.89 -11.14 -10.76
C ARG A 120 4.29 -11.73 -10.84
N SER A 121 5.29 -10.90 -11.11
CA SER A 121 6.69 -11.34 -11.16
C SER A 121 7.12 -11.92 -9.81
N TYR A 122 6.80 -11.24 -8.71
CA TYR A 122 7.08 -11.70 -7.35
C TYR A 122 6.44 -13.07 -7.08
N ASN A 123 5.14 -13.22 -7.38
CA ASN A 123 4.41 -14.48 -7.19
C ASN A 123 4.99 -15.66 -8.00
N ARG A 124 5.50 -15.40 -9.20
CA ARG A 124 6.18 -16.43 -9.99
C ARG A 124 7.48 -16.92 -9.35
N HIS A 125 8.18 -16.06 -8.64
CA HIS A 125 9.43 -16.40 -7.95
C HIS A 125 9.17 -16.93 -6.52
N HIS A 126 8.00 -16.67 -5.95
CA HIS A 126 7.61 -17.06 -4.59
C HIS A 126 6.25 -17.79 -4.59
N PRO A 127 6.13 -18.95 -5.26
CA PRO A 127 4.86 -19.66 -5.39
C PRO A 127 4.26 -20.10 -4.05
N ASP A 128 5.10 -20.37 -3.05
CA ASP A 128 4.69 -20.80 -1.71
C ASP A 128 4.42 -19.63 -0.75
N ASP A 129 4.74 -18.39 -1.15
CA ASP A 129 4.59 -17.20 -0.33
C ASP A 129 4.17 -15.96 -1.16
N PRO A 130 3.01 -16.02 -1.84
CA PRO A 130 2.61 -15.00 -2.81
C PRO A 130 2.07 -13.73 -2.14
N VAL A 131 2.23 -12.59 -2.83
CA VAL A 131 1.51 -11.35 -2.57
C VAL A 131 0.12 -11.36 -3.24
N ARG A 132 -0.87 -10.77 -2.57
CA ARG A 132 -2.28 -10.71 -3.01
C ARG A 132 -2.84 -9.30 -2.90
N PHE A 133 -3.95 -9.00 -3.57
CA PHE A 133 -4.75 -7.84 -3.18
C PHE A 133 -5.58 -8.18 -1.94
N ALA A 134 -5.70 -7.21 -1.03
CA ALA A 134 -6.63 -7.30 0.09
C ALA A 134 -8.03 -6.83 -0.36
N GLY A 135 -9.03 -7.66 -0.11
CA GLY A 135 -10.42 -7.40 -0.48
C GLY A 135 -11.21 -8.69 -0.41
N ASP A 136 -12.23 -8.73 0.44
CA ASP A 136 -13.00 -9.95 0.67
C ASP A 136 -14.00 -10.22 -0.47
N VAL A 137 -13.71 -11.22 -1.30
CA VAL A 137 -14.58 -11.76 -2.36
C VAL A 137 -15.93 -12.28 -1.79
N ARG A 138 -16.05 -12.49 -0.47
CA ARG A 138 -17.18 -13.16 0.17
C ARG A 138 -18.09 -12.25 1.00
N SER A 139 -17.71 -11.00 1.25
CA SER A 139 -18.58 -10.03 1.91
C SER A 139 -19.25 -9.14 0.86
N PRO A 140 -20.60 -9.05 0.80
CA PRO A 140 -21.24 -8.12 -0.11
C PRO A 140 -20.82 -6.70 0.25
N ARG A 141 -20.07 -6.06 -0.65
CA ARG A 141 -19.68 -4.66 -0.50
C ARG A 141 -20.94 -3.82 -0.31
N VAL A 142 -21.05 -3.16 0.85
CA VAL A 142 -22.17 -2.24 1.10
C VAL A 142 -21.99 -1.05 0.15
N PRO A 143 -22.98 -0.74 -0.70
CA PRO A 143 -22.86 0.39 -1.61
C PRO A 143 -22.61 1.68 -0.82
N PRO A 144 -21.73 2.60 -1.29
CA PRO A 144 -21.44 3.84 -0.58
C PRO A 144 -22.69 4.66 -0.24
N ALA A 145 -23.73 4.60 -1.09
CA ALA A 145 -25.02 5.26 -0.87
C ALA A 145 -25.81 4.75 0.35
N ARG A 146 -25.43 3.59 0.91
CA ARG A 146 -26.02 3.01 2.14
C ARG A 146 -25.14 3.22 3.37
N LEU A 147 -24.00 3.89 3.23
CA LEU A 147 -23.11 4.23 4.33
C LEU A 147 -23.39 5.64 4.82
N ASP A 148 -23.13 5.90 6.11
CA ASP A 148 -23.35 7.19 6.77
C ASP A 148 -22.31 8.24 6.33
N GLY A 149 -22.35 8.61 5.06
CA GLY A 149 -21.41 9.56 4.44
C GLY A 149 -19.96 9.07 4.45
N LEU A 150 -19.02 10.02 4.41
CA LEU A 150 -17.59 9.73 4.35
C LEU A 150 -17.11 8.90 5.56
N ALA A 151 -17.60 9.19 6.76
CA ALA A 151 -17.25 8.43 7.95
C ALA A 151 -17.69 6.96 7.87
N GLY A 152 -18.85 6.68 7.27
CA GLY A 152 -19.30 5.32 7.00
C GLY A 152 -18.41 4.61 5.97
N ILE A 153 -17.96 5.32 4.92
CA ILE A 153 -17.02 4.81 3.92
C ILE A 153 -15.67 4.45 4.57
N GLU A 154 -15.08 5.35 5.36
CA GLU A 154 -13.82 5.08 6.06
C GLU A 154 -13.92 3.87 7.00
N ARG A 155 -15.02 3.80 7.77
CA ARG A 155 -15.26 2.67 8.67
C ARG A 155 -15.34 1.36 7.91
N SER A 156 -16.08 1.33 6.80
CA SER A 156 -16.17 0.13 5.97
C SER A 156 -14.80 -0.30 5.44
N LEU A 157 -13.99 0.63 4.92
CA LEU A 157 -12.64 0.32 4.41
C LEU A 157 -11.71 -0.21 5.51
N ALA A 158 -11.80 0.37 6.72
CA ALA A 158 -11.06 -0.09 7.87
C ALA A 158 -11.51 -1.50 8.31
N ASP A 159 -12.82 -1.74 8.42
CA ASP A 159 -13.39 -3.02 8.80
C ASP A 159 -13.02 -4.11 7.79
N ASP A 160 -13.01 -3.80 6.49
CA ASP A 160 -12.59 -4.72 5.43
C ASP A 160 -11.10 -5.10 5.59
N THR A 161 -10.25 -4.12 5.89
CA THR A 161 -8.81 -4.34 6.15
C THR A 161 -8.60 -5.21 7.39
N ILE A 162 -9.32 -4.94 8.48
CA ILE A 162 -9.25 -5.71 9.73
C ILE A 162 -9.69 -7.15 9.49
N ARG A 163 -10.86 -7.36 8.87
CA ARG A 163 -11.38 -8.70 8.57
C ARG A 163 -10.41 -9.48 7.70
N TRP A 164 -9.80 -8.85 6.70
CA TRP A 164 -8.78 -9.49 5.88
C TRP A 164 -7.58 -9.95 6.70
N HIS A 165 -7.04 -9.10 7.57
CA HIS A 165 -5.92 -9.45 8.45
C HIS A 165 -6.30 -10.62 9.39
N GLU A 166 -7.48 -10.58 10.00
CA GLU A 166 -7.95 -11.63 10.91
C GLU A 166 -8.15 -12.97 10.19
N HIS A 167 -8.60 -12.95 8.94
CA HIS A 167 -8.86 -14.16 8.16
C HIS A 167 -7.58 -14.80 7.59
N THR A 168 -6.63 -13.97 7.13
CA THR A 168 -5.43 -14.45 6.42
C THR A 168 -4.18 -14.50 7.28
N GLY A 169 -4.12 -13.67 8.33
CA GLY A 169 -2.89 -13.39 9.08
C GLY A 169 -1.92 -12.44 8.37
N ASP A 170 -2.21 -12.04 7.12
CA ASP A 170 -1.32 -11.23 6.30
C ASP A 170 -1.10 -9.85 6.90
N ARG A 171 0.14 -9.37 6.90
CA ARG A 171 0.39 -7.94 7.11
C ARG A 171 0.04 -7.17 5.83
N ILE A 172 -0.62 -6.03 5.99
CA ILE A 172 -1.28 -5.31 4.88
C ILE A 172 -0.60 -3.97 4.61
N VAL A 173 -0.27 -3.71 3.35
CA VAL A 173 0.05 -2.37 2.86
C VAL A 173 -1.25 -1.74 2.38
N HIS A 174 -1.68 -0.65 3.01
CA HIS A 174 -2.85 0.12 2.57
C HIS A 174 -2.38 1.34 1.79
N TRP A 175 -2.68 1.42 0.51
CA TRP A 175 -2.28 2.54 -0.34
C TRP A 175 -3.51 3.33 -0.77
N GLY A 176 -3.58 4.58 -0.29
CA GLY A 176 -4.67 5.50 -0.61
C GLY A 176 -4.27 6.97 -0.46
N GLY A 177 -5.25 7.85 -0.57
CA GLY A 177 -5.11 9.28 -0.32
C GLY A 177 -4.87 9.59 1.16
N ILE A 178 -4.21 10.71 1.43
CA ILE A 178 -3.86 11.10 2.80
C ILE A 178 -5.08 11.28 3.72
N ALA A 179 -6.24 11.62 3.17
CA ALA A 179 -7.49 11.77 3.92
C ALA A 179 -7.93 10.47 4.62
N HIS A 180 -7.63 9.31 4.02
CA HIS A 180 -7.98 7.98 4.53
C HIS A 180 -6.96 7.47 5.57
N THR A 181 -5.79 8.10 5.67
CA THR A 181 -4.62 7.53 6.36
C THR A 181 -4.07 8.42 7.49
N ALA A 182 -4.55 9.67 7.62
CA ALA A 182 -3.99 10.65 8.55
C ALA A 182 -4.29 10.41 10.04
N ASN A 183 -5.38 9.70 10.39
CA ASN A 183 -5.83 9.53 11.79
C ASN A 183 -5.55 8.14 12.38
N GLY A 184 -4.41 7.54 12.05
CA GLY A 184 -3.96 6.30 12.69
C GLY A 184 -3.48 6.52 14.13
N ILE A 185 -4.05 5.81 15.10
CA ILE A 185 -3.47 5.73 16.45
C ILE A 185 -2.17 4.94 16.33
N ARG A 186 -1.03 5.55 16.70
CA ARG A 186 0.25 4.83 16.74
C ARG A 186 0.15 3.67 17.73
N GLY A 187 0.46 2.46 17.30
CA GLY A 187 0.74 1.36 18.21
C GLY A 187 1.96 1.70 19.10
N PRO A 188 2.13 1.03 20.26
CA PRO A 188 3.26 1.28 21.13
C PRO A 188 4.57 1.01 20.37
N SER A 189 5.31 2.07 20.05
CA SER A 189 6.66 1.95 19.49
C SER A 189 7.58 1.40 20.58
N ARG A 190 8.11 0.18 20.40
CA ARG A 190 9.22 -0.29 21.24
C ARG A 190 10.40 0.66 21.03
N PRO A 191 10.96 1.25 22.10
CA PRO A 191 12.09 2.15 21.96
C PRO A 191 13.29 1.37 21.40
N PRO A 192 14.13 1.98 20.55
CA PRO A 192 15.33 1.33 20.04
C PRO A 192 16.25 1.00 21.23
N HIS A 193 16.69 -0.26 21.30
CA HIS A 193 17.74 -0.66 22.23
C HIS A 193 19.00 0.15 21.93
N ARG A 194 19.32 1.12 22.79
CA ARG A 194 20.66 1.70 22.83
C ARG A 194 21.61 0.60 23.31
N ARG A 195 22.54 0.18 22.46
CA ARG A 195 23.79 -0.45 22.87
C ARG A 195 24.85 0.63 23.05
#